data_AF-A0A7Y4WQK6-F1
#
_entry.id   AF-A0A7Y4WQK6-F1
#
_cell.length_a   1.000
_cell.length_b   1.000
_cell.length_c   1.000
_cell.angle_alpha   90.00
_cell.angle_beta   90.00
_cell.angle_gamma   90.00
#
_symmetry.space_group_name_H-M   'P 1'
#
loop_
_entity.id
_entity.type
_entity.pdbx_description
1 polymer ?
#
loop_
_entity_poly.entity_id
_entity_poly.type
_entity_poly.pdbx_seq_one_letter_code
_entity_poly.pdbx_strand_id
1 'polypeptide(L)'
;VGHELTFLPRADGTWINPDYQMKAAAIPSAQGPPMRLAIEADVFDRVAGSNEWAIWSVALGGVVLLCVVALWTWITGTLSRQFLGEPLAVVKFWPRFTAFVAAGLVLVFLIAMASLLAQPAPLAVIHGPTPMLTALVSMPVVIAALAIPMMMWSVTGFGDGTRARLAQAGYAALTIAILVFVAFAWQWSIHPFGLTP
;
A
#
# COMPACT_ATOMS: atom_id res chain seq x y z
N VAL A 1 8.04 -19.96 -37.48
CA VAL A 1 6.63 -20.20 -37.85
C VAL A 1 6.33 -21.65 -37.55
N GLY A 2 5.40 -21.94 -36.62
CA GLY A 2 4.90 -23.30 -36.35
C GLY A 2 5.34 -24.01 -35.07
N HIS A 3 5.76 -23.31 -34.00
CA HIS A 3 5.94 -23.98 -32.69
C HIS A 3 4.62 -24.00 -31.94
N GLU A 4 4.22 -25.18 -31.45
CA GLU A 4 3.04 -25.33 -30.61
C GLU A 4 3.28 -24.64 -29.25
N LEU A 5 2.37 -23.75 -28.85
CA LEU A 5 2.43 -23.07 -27.55
C LEU A 5 1.93 -24.03 -26.49
N THR A 6 2.84 -24.56 -25.68
CA THR A 6 2.50 -25.47 -24.58
C THR A 6 2.23 -24.67 -23.31
N PHE A 7 1.09 -24.92 -22.66
CA PHE A 7 0.68 -24.26 -21.43
C PHE A 7 0.68 -25.28 -20.28
N LEU A 8 1.47 -25.01 -19.24
CA LEU A 8 1.58 -25.87 -18.06
C LEU A 8 0.55 -25.45 -17.01
N PRO A 9 -0.21 -26.40 -16.42
CA PRO A 9 -1.19 -26.10 -15.39
C PRO A 9 -0.52 -25.63 -14.09
N ARG A 10 -1.19 -24.72 -13.38
CA ARG A 10 -0.80 -24.25 -12.05
C ARG A 10 -1.86 -24.62 -11.00
N ALA A 11 -1.46 -24.56 -9.73
CA ALA A 11 -2.30 -24.91 -8.58
C ALA A 11 -3.49 -23.94 -8.37
N ASP A 12 -3.46 -22.78 -9.02
CA ASP A 12 -4.49 -21.73 -8.97
C ASP A 12 -5.57 -21.89 -10.06
N GLY A 13 -5.56 -23.00 -10.81
CA GLY A 13 -6.53 -23.26 -11.88
C GLY A 13 -6.24 -22.48 -13.16
N THR A 14 -5.04 -21.90 -13.30
CA THR A 14 -4.57 -21.21 -14.50
C THR A 14 -3.51 -22.03 -15.23
N TRP A 15 -3.15 -21.58 -16.44
CA TRP A 15 -2.04 -22.16 -17.19
C TRP A 15 -1.01 -21.10 -17.58
N ILE A 16 0.25 -21.49 -17.69
CA ILE A 16 1.36 -20.61 -18.10
C ILE A 16 2.19 -21.26 -19.19
N ASN A 17 2.55 -20.48 -20.22
CA ASN A 17 3.54 -20.88 -21.20
C ASN A 17 4.95 -20.55 -20.65
N PRO A 18 5.86 -21.53 -20.54
CA PRO A 18 7.18 -21.33 -19.96
C PRO A 18 8.08 -20.45 -20.84
N ASP A 19 7.88 -20.46 -22.15
CA ASP A 19 8.77 -19.82 -23.13
C ASP A 19 8.56 -18.29 -23.20
N TYR A 20 7.31 -17.87 -23.11
CA TYR A 20 6.90 -16.46 -23.27
C TYR A 20 6.22 -15.89 -22.03
N GLN A 21 6.11 -16.67 -20.95
CA GLN A 21 5.41 -16.29 -19.70
C GLN A 21 3.95 -15.86 -19.92
N MET A 22 3.35 -16.27 -21.04
CA MET A 22 1.94 -16.01 -21.34
C MET A 22 1.06 -16.81 -20.41
N LYS A 23 0.08 -16.16 -19.79
CA LYS A 23 -0.85 -16.80 -18.86
C LYS A 23 -2.22 -16.94 -19.52
N ALA A 24 -2.89 -18.05 -19.24
CA ALA A 24 -4.20 -18.37 -19.78
C ALA A 24 -5.14 -18.82 -18.65
N ALA A 25 -6.41 -18.43 -18.75
CA ALA A 25 -7.45 -18.83 -17.81
C ALA A 25 -8.74 -19.19 -18.56
N ALA A 26 -9.51 -20.10 -17.98
CA ALA A 26 -10.81 -20.49 -18.53
C ALA A 26 -11.87 -19.50 -18.05
N ILE A 27 -12.57 -18.85 -18.98
CA ILE A 27 -13.78 -18.10 -18.65
C ILE A 27 -14.96 -19.06 -18.72
N PRO A 28 -15.64 -19.36 -17.59
CA PRO A 28 -16.89 -20.10 -17.63
C PRO A 28 -17.95 -19.24 -18.32
N SER A 29 -18.57 -19.77 -19.37
CA SER A 29 -19.76 -19.17 -19.97
C SER A 29 -20.91 -19.23 -18.96
N ALA A 30 -21.61 -18.11 -18.75
CA ALA A 30 -22.76 -18.02 -17.85
C ALA A 30 -23.94 -18.92 -18.26
N GLN A 31 -23.89 -19.54 -19.46
CA GLN A 31 -24.98 -20.32 -20.06
C GLN A 31 -24.64 -21.83 -20.22
N GLY A 32 -23.57 -22.32 -19.59
CA GLY A 32 -23.00 -23.64 -19.91
C GLY A 32 -22.01 -23.58 -21.08
N PRO A 33 -21.28 -24.68 -21.43
CA PRO A 33 -20.10 -24.56 -22.26
C PRO A 33 -20.48 -24.37 -23.74
N PRO A 34 -19.81 -23.43 -24.47
CA PRO A 34 -18.37 -23.54 -24.69
C PRO A 34 -17.51 -22.62 -23.81
N MET A 35 -16.47 -23.22 -23.23
CA MET A 35 -15.42 -22.59 -22.44
C MET A 35 -14.52 -21.77 -23.38
N ARG A 36 -14.39 -20.46 -23.12
CA ARG A 36 -13.44 -19.61 -23.85
C ARG A 36 -12.14 -19.55 -23.06
N LEU A 37 -11.06 -19.98 -23.68
CA LEU A 37 -9.70 -19.80 -23.17
C LEU A 37 -9.31 -18.35 -23.47
N ALA A 38 -9.24 -17.53 -22.44
CA ALA A 38 -8.78 -16.16 -22.57
C ALA A 38 -7.27 -16.12 -22.36
N ILE A 39 -6.58 -15.59 -23.36
CA ILE A 39 -5.14 -15.34 -23.35
C ILE A 39 -5.00 -13.82 -23.15
N GLU A 40 -5.37 -13.35 -21.97
CA GLU A 40 -5.36 -11.93 -21.61
C GLU A 40 -4.88 -11.78 -20.17
N ALA A 41 -4.01 -10.79 -19.94
CA ALA A 41 -3.54 -10.43 -18.60
C ALA A 41 -4.69 -10.01 -17.68
N ASP A 42 -5.80 -9.50 -18.24
CA ASP A 42 -6.95 -8.97 -17.50
C ASP A 42 -7.80 -10.06 -16.79
N VAL A 43 -7.82 -11.28 -17.33
CA VAL A 43 -8.62 -12.40 -16.79
C VAL A 43 -7.91 -13.03 -15.60
N PHE A 44 -6.57 -12.99 -15.62
CA PHE A 44 -5.73 -13.42 -14.50
C PHE A 44 -5.88 -12.50 -13.27
N ASP A 45 -5.99 -11.19 -13.49
CA ASP A 45 -6.23 -10.20 -12.42
C ASP A 45 -7.55 -10.44 -11.67
N ARG A 46 -8.54 -11.09 -12.30
CA ARG A 46 -9.83 -11.38 -11.65
C ARG A 46 -9.83 -12.63 -10.77
N VAL A 47 -9.09 -13.67 -11.14
CA VAL A 47 -9.16 -14.98 -10.44
C VAL A 47 -8.02 -15.16 -9.44
N ALA A 48 -6.77 -14.97 -9.86
CA ALA A 48 -5.61 -15.01 -8.95
C ALA A 48 -5.53 -13.74 -8.08
N GLY A 49 -5.93 -12.60 -8.65
CA GLY A 49 -5.96 -11.33 -7.92
C GLY A 49 -6.92 -11.34 -6.74
N SER A 50 -8.09 -11.97 -6.80
CA SER A 50 -9.10 -11.85 -5.72
C SER A 50 -8.60 -12.28 -4.33
N ASN A 51 -7.83 -13.37 -4.24
CA ASN A 51 -7.38 -13.92 -2.95
C ASN A 51 -6.11 -13.23 -2.43
N GLU A 52 -5.17 -12.88 -3.32
CA GLU A 52 -3.99 -12.09 -2.97
C GLU A 52 -4.39 -10.67 -2.56
N TRP A 53 -5.33 -10.06 -3.30
CA TRP A 53 -5.84 -8.73 -3.05
C TRP A 53 -6.71 -8.66 -1.79
N ALA A 54 -7.40 -9.75 -1.41
CA ALA A 54 -8.16 -9.83 -0.16
C ALA A 54 -7.27 -9.69 1.08
N ILE A 55 -6.13 -10.37 1.13
CA ILE A 55 -5.17 -10.27 2.23
C ILE A 55 -4.61 -8.84 2.32
N TRP A 56 -4.24 -8.25 1.19
CA TRP A 56 -3.77 -6.87 1.13
C TRP A 56 -4.88 -5.86 1.49
N SER A 57 -6.13 -6.12 1.14
CA SER A 57 -7.27 -5.26 1.50
C SER A 57 -7.47 -5.19 3.01
N VAL A 58 -7.40 -6.34 3.70
CA VAL A 58 -7.50 -6.38 5.16
C VAL A 58 -6.31 -5.67 5.80
N ALA A 59 -5.09 -5.95 5.31
CA ALA A 59 -3.88 -5.31 5.80
C ALA A 59 -3.92 -3.78 5.62
N LEU A 60 -4.30 -3.31 4.43
CA LEU A 60 -4.45 -1.88 4.13
C LEU A 60 -5.57 -1.23 4.94
N GLY A 61 -6.67 -1.94 5.22
CA GLY A 61 -7.70 -1.47 6.15
C GLY A 61 -7.14 -1.22 7.56
N GLY A 62 -6.29 -2.13 8.05
CA GLY A 62 -5.56 -1.94 9.30
C GLY A 62 -4.58 -0.76 9.27
N VAL A 63 -3.88 -0.58 8.15
CA VAL A 63 -2.99 0.59 7.94
C VAL A 63 -3.79 1.89 8.02
N VAL A 64 -4.90 1.99 7.29
CA VAL A 64 -5.75 3.19 7.27
C VAL A 64 -6.26 3.49 8.67
N LEU A 65 -6.76 2.49 9.40
CA LEU A 65 -7.24 2.67 10.77
C LEU A 65 -6.15 3.24 11.68
N LEU A 66 -4.94 2.66 11.65
CA LEU A 66 -3.82 3.11 12.48
C LEU A 66 -3.34 4.51 12.10
N CYS A 67 -3.30 4.85 10.80
CA CYS A 67 -2.96 6.19 10.34
C CYS A 67 -4.01 7.23 10.77
N VAL A 68 -5.30 6.92 10.67
CA VAL A 68 -6.39 7.81 11.12
C VAL A 68 -6.33 8.03 12.62
N VAL A 69 -6.14 6.97 13.42
CA VAL A 69 -5.99 7.08 14.87
C VAL A 69 -4.75 7.90 15.23
N ALA A 70 -3.61 7.71 14.54
CA ALA A 70 -2.40 8.48 14.76
C ALA A 70 -2.59 9.98 14.48
N LEU A 71 -3.25 10.33 13.37
CA LEU A 71 -3.57 11.72 13.04
C LEU A 71 -4.54 12.32 14.05
N TRP A 72 -5.61 11.59 14.38
CA TRP A 72 -6.62 12.04 15.33
C TRP A 72 -6.02 12.33 16.71
N THR A 73 -5.23 11.40 17.24
CA THR A 73 -4.55 11.56 18.54
C THR A 73 -3.53 12.70 18.54
N TRP A 74 -2.85 12.94 17.41
CA TRP A 74 -1.94 14.08 17.28
C TRP A 74 -2.69 15.42 17.25
N ILE A 75 -3.75 15.54 16.45
CA ILE A 75 -4.56 16.76 16.32
C ILE A 75 -5.18 17.10 17.67
N THR A 76 -5.92 16.15 18.26
CA THR A 76 -6.56 16.32 19.57
C THR A 76 -5.55 16.63 20.67
N GLY A 77 -4.41 15.94 20.70
CA GLY A 77 -3.34 16.17 21.67
C GLY A 77 -2.56 17.47 21.47
N THR A 78 -2.60 18.07 20.28
CA THR A 78 -1.98 19.39 20.03
C THR A 78 -2.95 20.50 20.42
N LEU A 79 -4.21 20.37 20.02
CA LEU A 79 -5.28 21.31 20.38
C LEU A 79 -5.47 21.35 21.90
N SER A 80 -5.53 20.20 22.58
CA SER A 80 -5.71 20.16 24.04
C SER A 80 -4.58 20.87 24.79
N ARG A 81 -3.32 20.75 24.33
CA ARG A 81 -2.18 21.46 24.93
C ARG A 81 -2.22 22.96 24.67
N GLN A 82 -2.69 23.38 23.50
CA GLN A 82 -2.78 24.80 23.15
C GLN A 82 -3.95 25.51 23.86
N PHE A 83 -5.09 24.84 24.01
CA PHE A 83 -6.31 25.45 24.53
C PHE A 83 -6.58 25.19 26.01
N LEU A 84 -6.14 24.04 26.55
CA LEU A 84 -6.49 23.60 27.91
C LEU A 84 -5.28 23.58 28.86
N GLY A 85 -4.06 23.80 28.38
CA GLY A 85 -2.84 23.75 29.21
C GLY A 85 -2.54 22.37 29.81
N GLU A 86 -3.26 21.33 29.35
CA GLU A 86 -3.19 19.95 29.80
C GLU A 86 -1.89 19.24 29.35
N PRO A 87 -1.48 18.14 30.01
CA PRO A 87 -0.09 17.94 30.42
C PRO A 87 0.93 17.84 29.27
N LEU A 88 2.17 18.20 29.64
CA LEU A 88 3.35 18.17 28.78
C LEU A 88 3.46 16.84 28.02
N ALA A 89 3.81 16.94 26.74
CA ALA A 89 3.95 15.78 25.88
C ALA A 89 5.06 14.85 26.39
N VAL A 90 4.73 13.58 26.63
CA VAL A 90 5.71 12.53 26.96
C VAL A 90 6.68 12.31 25.81
N VAL A 91 6.20 12.45 24.57
CA VAL A 91 7.03 12.33 23.36
C VAL A 91 7.45 13.72 22.89
N LYS A 92 8.74 13.87 22.55
CA LYS A 92 9.30 15.11 22.00
C LYS A 92 8.66 15.50 20.66
N PHE A 93 8.93 16.72 20.19
CA PHE A 93 8.33 17.25 18.96
C PHE A 93 8.69 16.41 17.72
N TRP A 94 9.98 16.14 17.49
CA TRP A 94 10.44 15.48 16.26
C TRP A 94 9.79 14.13 15.97
N PRO A 95 9.74 13.17 16.92
CA PRO A 95 9.04 11.90 16.67
C PRO A 95 7.57 12.11 16.29
N ARG A 96 6.88 13.03 17.01
CA ARG A 96 5.46 13.33 16.78
C ARG A 96 5.22 13.89 15.39
N PHE A 97 6.07 14.81 14.96
CA PHE A 97 5.98 15.41 13.64
C PHE A 97 6.23 14.38 12.54
N THR A 98 7.27 13.54 12.67
CA THR A 98 7.57 12.48 11.70
C THR A 98 6.41 11.48 11.59
N ALA A 99 5.86 11.03 12.72
CA ALA A 99 4.71 10.11 12.73
C ALA A 99 3.46 10.73 12.07
N PHE A 100 3.20 12.02 12.33
CA PHE A 100 2.11 12.76 11.71
C PHE A 100 2.28 12.86 10.19
N VAL A 101 3.47 13.26 9.73
CA VAL A 101 3.78 13.40 8.30
C VAL A 101 3.70 12.04 7.61
N ALA A 102 4.26 10.98 8.18
CA ALA A 102 4.23 9.65 7.59
C ALA A 102 2.79 9.12 7.47
N ALA A 103 1.99 9.22 8.53
CA ALA A 103 0.59 8.81 8.50
C ALA A 103 -0.23 9.63 7.50
N GLY A 104 0.01 10.95 7.44
CA GLY A 104 -0.64 11.84 6.48
C GLY A 104 -0.30 11.48 5.03
N LEU A 105 0.97 11.24 4.72
CA LEU A 105 1.42 10.85 3.38
C LEU A 105 0.81 9.52 2.93
N VAL A 106 0.73 8.52 3.81
CA VAL A 106 0.08 7.24 3.50
C VAL A 106 -1.39 7.44 3.13
N LEU A 107 -2.15 8.20 3.93
CA LEU A 107 -3.57 8.45 3.64
C LEU A 107 -3.78 9.25 2.36
N VAL A 108 -2.99 10.32 2.16
CA VAL A 108 -3.06 11.13 0.94
C VAL A 108 -2.76 10.27 -0.29
N PHE A 109 -1.75 9.40 -0.22
CA PHE A 109 -1.43 8.48 -1.30
C PHE A 109 -2.59 7.53 -1.60
N LEU A 110 -3.17 6.88 -0.58
CA LEU A 110 -4.26 5.92 -0.77
C LEU A 110 -5.51 6.58 -1.34
N ILE A 111 -5.86 7.79 -0.87
CA ILE A 111 -6.99 8.56 -1.37
C ILE A 111 -6.73 9.00 -2.82
N ALA A 112 -5.54 9.53 -3.10
CA ALA A 112 -5.16 9.94 -4.45
C ALA A 112 -5.22 8.76 -5.43
N MET A 113 -4.67 7.60 -5.05
CA MET A 113 -4.73 6.40 -5.87
C MET A 113 -6.17 5.92 -6.09
N ALA A 114 -6.99 5.88 -5.04
CA ALA A 114 -8.40 5.52 -5.17
C ALA A 114 -9.16 6.48 -6.10
N SER A 115 -8.89 7.78 -6.01
CA SER A 115 -9.50 8.79 -6.88
C SER A 115 -9.06 8.67 -8.34
N LEU A 116 -7.82 8.28 -8.61
CA LEU A 116 -7.32 8.02 -9.96
C LEU A 116 -7.99 6.77 -10.55
N LEU A 117 -8.14 5.71 -9.75
CA LEU A 117 -8.81 4.48 -10.17
C LEU A 117 -10.32 4.67 -10.40
N ALA A 118 -10.95 5.63 -9.73
CA ALA A 118 -12.36 5.95 -9.91
C ALA A 118 -12.67 6.72 -11.21
N GLN A 119 -11.66 7.24 -11.91
CA GLN A 119 -11.86 8.00 -13.14
C GLN A 119 -11.82 7.06 -14.36
N PRO A 120 -12.92 6.92 -15.13
CA PRO A 120 -12.98 6.04 -16.30
C PRO A 120 -12.30 6.62 -17.55
N ALA A 121 -11.53 7.70 -17.42
CA ALA A 121 -10.87 8.32 -18.58
C ALA A 121 -9.77 7.38 -19.12
N PRO A 122 -9.69 7.16 -20.45
CA PRO A 122 -8.62 6.38 -21.02
C PRO A 122 -7.29 7.05 -20.67
N LEU A 123 -6.49 6.37 -19.85
CA LEU A 123 -5.11 6.75 -19.56
C LEU A 123 -4.44 7.06 -20.89
N ALA A 124 -4.13 8.32 -21.16
CA ALA A 124 -3.48 8.76 -22.38
C ALA A 124 -2.03 8.21 -22.36
N VAL A 125 -1.86 6.97 -22.83
CA VAL A 125 -0.58 6.27 -22.99
C VAL A 125 0.40 7.01 -23.92
N ILE A 126 -0.08 8.04 -24.64
CA ILE A 126 0.67 8.75 -25.69
C ILE A 126 1.62 9.84 -25.13
N HIS A 127 1.45 10.29 -23.88
CA HIS A 127 2.24 11.40 -23.31
C HIS A 127 2.93 11.09 -21.97
N GLY A 128 3.48 9.88 -21.80
CA GLY A 128 4.29 9.54 -20.62
C GLY A 128 3.58 9.72 -19.26
N PRO A 129 4.30 9.48 -18.14
CA PRO A 129 3.71 9.68 -16.81
C PRO A 129 3.49 11.17 -16.54
N THR A 130 2.27 11.54 -16.17
CA THR A 130 1.95 12.91 -15.76
C THR A 130 2.78 13.29 -14.52
N PRO A 131 3.13 14.58 -14.32
CA PRO A 131 3.86 15.02 -13.12
C PRO A 131 3.20 14.58 -11.81
N MET A 132 1.87 14.50 -11.80
CA MET A 132 1.08 14.01 -10.67
C MET A 132 1.36 12.52 -10.39
N LEU A 133 1.39 11.68 -11.43
CA LEU A 133 1.69 10.26 -11.29
C LEU A 133 3.13 10.04 -10.84
N THR A 134 4.09 10.79 -11.38
CA THR A 134 5.50 10.72 -10.97
C THR A 134 5.69 11.09 -9.50
N ALA A 135 5.02 12.15 -9.04
CA ALA A 135 5.02 12.54 -7.63
C ALA A 135 4.38 11.46 -6.75
N LEU A 136 3.23 10.92 -7.16
CA LEU A 136 2.53 9.88 -6.42
C LEU A 136 3.39 8.61 -6.27
N VAL A 137 4.00 8.14 -7.36
CA VAL A 137 4.86 6.95 -7.36
C VAL A 137 6.13 7.16 -6.52
N SER A 138 6.59 8.40 -6.30
CA SER A 138 7.71 8.68 -5.39
C SER A 138 7.35 8.61 -3.89
N MET A 139 6.06 8.72 -3.53
CA MET A 139 5.64 8.79 -2.12
C MET A 139 6.05 7.58 -1.28
N PRO A 140 5.96 6.33 -1.75
CA PRO A 140 6.38 5.17 -0.97
C PRO A 140 7.85 5.20 -0.57
N VAL A 141 8.73 5.80 -1.40
CA VAL A 141 10.15 5.98 -1.07
C VAL A 141 10.33 7.01 0.04
N VAL A 142 9.61 8.13 -0.03
CA VAL A 142 9.62 9.15 1.03
C VAL A 142 9.10 8.57 2.34
N ILE A 143 8.01 7.81 2.29
CA ILE A 143 7.41 7.14 3.45
C ILE A 143 8.40 6.11 4.05
N ALA A 144 9.10 5.34 3.22
CA ALA A 144 10.13 4.41 3.68
C ALA A 144 11.28 5.13 4.40
N ALA A 145 11.73 6.29 3.89
CA ALA A 145 12.75 7.09 4.56
C ALA A 145 12.29 7.60 5.95
N LEU A 146 11.01 7.96 6.09
CA LEU A 146 10.43 8.36 7.38
C LEU A 146 10.26 7.17 8.35
N ALA A 147 10.09 5.96 7.84
CA ALA A 147 9.97 4.75 8.67
C ALA A 147 11.25 4.43 9.44
N ILE A 148 12.44 4.75 8.90
CA ILE A 148 13.75 4.49 9.52
C ILE A 148 13.86 5.15 10.92
N PRO A 149 13.74 6.49 11.07
CA PRO A 149 13.82 7.12 12.39
C PRO A 149 12.66 6.70 13.30
N MET A 150 11.47 6.44 12.74
CA MET A 150 10.34 5.94 13.53
C MET A 150 10.63 4.57 14.16
N MET A 151 11.28 3.68 13.43
CA MET A 151 11.72 2.38 13.93
C MET A 151 12.78 2.55 15.03
N MET A 152 13.71 3.48 14.88
CA MET A 152 14.70 3.77 15.93
C MET A 152 14.02 4.26 17.23
N TRP A 153 13.03 5.15 17.12
CA TRP A 153 12.30 5.67 18.28
C TRP A 153 11.37 4.64 18.93
N SER A 154 10.78 3.73 18.15
CA SER A 154 9.94 2.66 18.70
C SER A 154 10.75 1.66 19.52
N VAL A 155 12.04 1.49 19.23
CA VAL A 155 12.95 0.62 20.00
C VAL A 155 13.59 1.35 21.18
N THR A 156 14.14 2.55 20.96
CA THR A 156 14.85 3.31 22.00
C THR A 156 13.93 3.81 23.12
N GLY A 157 12.64 3.99 22.83
CA GLY A 157 11.63 4.36 23.81
C GLY A 157 11.67 5.84 24.22
N PHE A 158 10.67 6.24 24.99
CA PHE A 158 10.44 7.64 25.40
C PHE A 158 10.50 7.85 26.91
N GLY A 159 11.09 6.89 27.65
CA GLY A 159 11.17 6.85 29.11
C GLY A 159 10.48 5.62 29.73
N ASP A 160 10.52 5.52 31.06
CA ASP A 160 10.11 4.31 31.79
C ASP A 160 8.66 4.31 32.32
N GLY A 161 7.98 5.46 32.31
CA GLY A 161 6.61 5.55 32.81
C GLY A 161 5.61 4.80 31.92
N THR A 162 4.49 4.34 32.49
CA THR A 162 3.41 3.62 31.77
C THR A 162 2.91 4.38 30.54
N ARG A 163 2.81 5.71 30.62
CA ARG A 163 2.45 6.57 29.48
C ARG A 163 3.49 6.56 28.36
N ALA A 164 4.78 6.50 28.70
CA ALA A 164 5.87 6.43 27.73
C ALA A 164 5.90 5.07 27.03
N ARG A 165 5.65 3.99 27.77
CA ARG A 165 5.52 2.63 27.22
C ARG A 165 4.31 2.49 26.28
N LEU A 166 3.18 3.08 26.65
CA LEU A 166 1.99 3.11 25.78
C LEU A 166 2.26 3.90 24.49
N ALA A 167 2.92 5.06 24.60
CA ALA A 167 3.31 5.84 23.43
C ALA A 167 4.30 5.07 22.54
N GLN A 168 5.27 4.37 23.13
CA GLN A 168 6.22 3.51 22.41
C GLN A 168 5.51 2.38 21.65
N ALA A 169 4.53 1.72 22.28
CA ALA A 169 3.71 0.69 21.63
C ALA A 169 2.89 1.25 20.45
N GLY A 170 2.31 2.44 20.61
CA GLY A 170 1.61 3.14 19.52
C GLY A 170 2.54 3.46 18.34
N TYR A 171 3.77 3.89 18.61
CA TYR A 171 4.79 4.09 17.56
C TYR A 171 5.15 2.79 16.87
N ALA A 172 5.38 1.72 17.63
CA ALA A 172 5.68 0.41 17.05
C ALA A 172 4.55 -0.06 16.12
N ALA A 173 3.29 0.05 16.54
CA ALA A 173 2.13 -0.29 15.73
C ALA A 173 2.05 0.55 14.45
N LEU A 174 2.25 1.87 14.55
CA LEU A 174 2.24 2.77 13.39
C LEU A 174 3.42 2.48 12.44
N THR A 175 4.62 2.22 12.96
CA THR A 175 5.78 1.84 12.16
C THR A 175 5.51 0.55 11.40
N ILE A 176 4.94 -0.47 12.05
CA ILE A 176 4.56 -1.73 11.39
C ILE A 176 3.54 -1.47 10.28
N ALA A 177 2.52 -0.64 10.54
CA ALA A 177 1.53 -0.26 9.52
C ALA A 177 2.19 0.39 8.29
N ILE A 178 3.13 1.31 8.51
CA ILE A 178 3.88 1.96 7.43
C ILE A 178 4.72 0.94 6.67
N LEU A 179 5.38 0.00 7.35
CA LEU A 179 6.16 -1.05 6.70
C LEU A 179 5.28 -1.98 5.86
N VAL A 180 4.07 -2.32 6.33
CA VAL A 180 3.08 -3.08 5.56
C VAL A 180 2.66 -2.32 4.31
N PHE A 181 2.41 -1.01 4.41
CA PHE A 181 2.13 -0.18 3.26
C PHE A 181 3.29 -0.12 2.26
N VAL A 182 4.52 0.04 2.73
CA VAL A 182 5.72 0.04 1.87
C VAL A 182 5.89 -1.31 1.19
N ALA A 183 5.69 -2.42 1.91
CA ALA A 183 5.74 -3.77 1.35
C ALA A 183 4.68 -3.96 0.26
N PHE A 184 3.45 -3.47 0.48
CA PHE A 184 2.41 -3.42 -0.55
C PHE A 184 2.88 -2.64 -1.78
N ALA A 185 3.35 -1.40 -1.59
CA ALA A 185 3.81 -0.57 -2.70
C ALA A 185 4.95 -1.24 -3.49
N TRP A 186 5.85 -1.96 -2.80
CA TRP A 186 6.97 -2.67 -3.43
C TRP A 186 6.53 -3.91 -4.20
N GLN A 187 5.66 -4.73 -3.60
CA GLN A 187 5.10 -5.94 -4.22
C GLN A 187 4.39 -5.62 -5.54
N TRP A 188 3.71 -4.47 -5.59
CA TRP A 188 2.95 -4.01 -6.76
C TRP A 188 3.74 -3.04 -7.65
N SER A 189 5.05 -2.89 -7.44
CA SER A 189 5.93 -2.00 -8.23
C SER A 189 5.47 -0.53 -8.28
N ILE A 190 4.74 -0.07 -7.26
CA ILE A 190 4.26 1.31 -7.12
C ILE A 190 5.36 2.18 -6.51
N HIS A 191 6.54 2.18 -7.13
CA HIS A 191 7.69 2.99 -6.71
C HIS A 191 8.55 3.34 -7.94
N PRO A 192 9.40 4.38 -7.88
CA PRO A 192 10.13 4.85 -9.06
C PRO A 192 11.06 3.80 -9.65
N PHE A 193 11.59 2.91 -8.81
CA PHE A 193 12.46 1.81 -9.24
C PHE A 193 11.70 0.63 -9.89
N GLY A 194 10.38 0.57 -9.77
CA GLY A 194 9.54 -0.46 -10.41
C GLY A 194 9.16 -0.08 -11.83
N LEU A 195 9.37 1.19 -12.20
CA LEU A 195 9.21 1.72 -13.55
C LEU A 195 10.50 1.52 -14.36
N THR A 196 10.95 0.26 -14.51
CA THR A 196 12.01 -0.07 -15.47
C THR A 196 11.42 -0.31 -16.87
N PRO A 197 12.08 0.15 -17.94
CA PRO A 197 11.62 -0.04 -19.33
C PRO A 197 11.58 -1.51 -19.75
#